data_AF-A0A349X7Q8-F1
#
_entry.id   AF-A0A349X7Q8-F1
#
_cell.length_a   1.000
_cell.length_b   1.000
_cell.length_c   1.000
_cell.angle_alpha   90.00
_cell.angle_beta   90.00
_cell.angle_gamma   90.00
#
_symmetry.space_group_name_H-M   'P 1'
#
loop_
_entity.id
_entity.type
_entity.pdbx_description
1 polymer ?
#
loop_
_entity_poly.entity_id
_entity_poly.type
_entity_poly.pdbx_seq_one_letter_code
_entity_poly.pdbx_strand_id
1 'polypeptide(L)'
;MFKLPIHRLKARHKLIQRMTLLSGAGWIKSTISIALLAIGIGLVGNGGYMIAKAQLAQQLLAYSWKQGIESGSAQRPWSWADTEVAARIRFLSLDEERYVMRDASGESLAFGPGFVEDGRIKQTLEPTGTAIAGHRDSHFGILRDLKTNDLIEIQRLDQSSIRFRITSA
;
A
#
# COMPACT_ATOMS: atom_id res chain seq x y z
N MET A 1 42.50 72.31 -28.54
CA MET A 1 41.08 72.17 -28.17
C MET A 1 40.61 70.77 -28.57
N PHE A 2 40.74 69.79 -27.66
CA PHE A 2 40.53 68.35 -27.92
C PHE A 2 39.08 67.96 -27.64
N LYS A 3 38.32 67.50 -28.65
CA LYS A 3 37.00 66.87 -28.47
C LYS A 3 37.16 65.35 -28.46
N LEU A 4 36.96 64.71 -27.32
CA LEU A 4 36.90 63.24 -27.19
C LEU A 4 35.62 62.68 -27.86
N PRO A 5 35.68 61.52 -28.54
CA PRO A 5 34.56 60.96 -29.28
C PRO A 5 33.58 60.22 -28.35
N ILE A 6 32.37 60.77 -28.22
CA ILE A 6 31.28 60.32 -27.34
C ILE A 6 30.63 59.00 -27.81
N HIS A 7 30.98 58.50 -28.99
CA HIS A 7 30.34 57.33 -29.60
C HIS A 7 30.74 55.97 -28.97
N ARG A 8 31.87 55.89 -28.26
CA ARG A 8 32.34 54.62 -27.65
C ARG A 8 31.69 54.27 -26.31
N LEU A 9 31.02 55.22 -25.64
CA LEU A 9 30.39 55.00 -24.32
C LEU A 9 29.03 54.28 -24.41
N LYS A 10 28.22 54.55 -25.44
CA LYS A 10 26.89 53.93 -25.60
C LYS A 10 26.95 52.42 -25.91
N ALA A 11 28.00 51.96 -26.60
CA ALA A 11 28.17 50.55 -26.94
C ALA A 11 28.47 49.67 -25.71
N ARG A 12 29.28 50.19 -24.77
CA ARG A 12 29.58 49.51 -23.49
C ARG A 12 28.36 49.37 -22.60
N HIS A 13 27.50 50.39 -22.55
CA HIS A 13 26.29 50.37 -21.73
C HIS A 13 25.24 49.35 -22.22
N LYS A 14 25.08 49.18 -23.54
CA LYS A 14 24.20 48.16 -24.12
C LYS A 14 24.69 46.73 -23.88
N LEU A 15 26.00 46.50 -23.91
CA LEU A 15 26.58 45.18 -23.63
C LEU A 15 26.39 44.76 -22.17
N ILE A 16 26.57 45.69 -21.23
CA ILE A 16 26.40 45.43 -19.79
C ILE A 16 24.92 45.14 -19.46
N GLN A 17 23.95 45.87 -20.06
CA GLN A 17 22.52 45.58 -19.89
C GLN A 17 22.09 44.24 -20.51
N ARG A 18 22.71 43.82 -21.62
CA ARG A 18 22.38 42.54 -22.29
C ARG A 18 22.98 41.34 -21.55
N MET A 19 24.12 41.51 -20.89
CA MET A 19 24.74 40.49 -20.03
C MET A 19 24.01 40.31 -18.69
N THR A 20 23.44 41.37 -18.09
CA THR A 20 22.63 41.26 -16.88
C THR A 20 21.24 40.66 -17.12
N LEU A 21 20.65 40.86 -18.31
CA LEU A 21 19.38 40.22 -18.69
C LEU A 21 19.52 38.70 -18.95
N LEU A 22 20.68 38.24 -19.40
CA LEU A 22 20.95 36.81 -19.62
C LEU A 22 21.34 36.08 -18.32
N SER A 23 21.95 36.76 -17.34
CA SER A 23 22.26 36.18 -16.02
C SER A 23 21.04 36.14 -15.08
N GLY A 24 20.09 37.06 -15.25
CA GLY A 24 18.83 37.11 -14.49
C GLY A 24 17.87 35.94 -14.75
N ALA A 25 18.01 35.22 -15.86
CA ALA A 25 17.17 34.07 -16.16
C ALA A 25 17.74 32.73 -15.61
N GLY A 26 19.05 32.67 -15.33
CA GLY A 26 19.72 31.45 -14.88
C GLY A 26 19.40 31.08 -13.44
N TRP A 27 19.32 32.07 -12.54
CA TRP A 27 18.96 31.83 -11.15
C TRP A 27 17.50 31.40 -11.00
N ILE A 28 16.58 31.95 -11.80
CA ILE A 28 15.17 31.53 -11.83
C ILE A 28 15.05 30.07 -12.31
N LYS A 29 15.79 29.70 -13.37
CA LYS A 29 15.81 28.30 -13.84
C LYS A 29 16.39 27.35 -12.79
N SER A 30 17.45 27.77 -12.10
CA SER A 30 18.08 26.99 -11.03
C SER A 30 17.15 26.81 -9.83
N THR A 31 16.49 27.88 -9.36
CA THR A 31 15.54 27.80 -8.25
C THR A 31 14.33 26.94 -8.59
N ILE A 32 13.77 27.06 -9.80
CA ILE A 32 12.68 26.20 -10.27
C ILE A 32 13.15 24.74 -10.31
N SER A 33 14.36 24.47 -10.81
CA SER A 33 14.91 23.11 -10.88
C SER A 33 15.10 22.49 -9.50
N ILE A 34 15.63 23.26 -8.54
CA ILE A 34 15.80 22.83 -7.14
C ILE A 34 14.43 22.59 -6.50
N ALA A 35 13.45 23.48 -6.71
CA ALA A 35 12.10 23.31 -6.18
C ALA A 35 11.43 22.05 -6.74
N LEU A 36 11.53 21.80 -8.05
CA LEU A 36 11.01 20.58 -8.67
C LEU A 36 11.70 19.32 -8.15
N LEU A 37 13.02 19.35 -7.96
CA LEU A 37 13.75 18.23 -7.35
C LEU A 37 13.30 17.97 -5.92
N ALA A 38 13.12 19.02 -5.11
CA ALA A 38 12.65 18.88 -3.73
C ALA A 38 11.23 18.29 -3.67
N ILE A 39 10.31 18.74 -4.55
CA ILE A 39 8.97 18.18 -4.67
C ILE A 39 9.03 16.71 -5.11
N GLY A 40 9.87 16.39 -6.10
CA GLY A 40 10.07 15.03 -6.57
C GLY A 40 10.56 14.09 -5.46
N ILE A 41 11.55 14.51 -4.67
CA ILE A 41 12.02 13.76 -3.49
C ILE A 41 10.90 13.59 -2.47
N GLY A 42 10.11 14.64 -2.22
CA GLY A 42 8.96 14.57 -1.32
C GLY A 42 7.91 13.54 -1.76
N LEU A 43 7.60 13.49 -3.05
CA LEU A 43 6.65 12.52 -3.63
C LEU A 43 7.17 11.09 -3.51
N VAL A 44 8.45 10.86 -3.81
CA VAL A 44 9.10 9.55 -3.65
C VAL A 44 9.11 9.13 -2.18
N GLY A 45 9.46 10.03 -1.27
CA GLY A 45 9.42 9.79 0.17
C GLY A 45 8.03 9.41 0.66
N ASN A 46 6.99 10.10 0.18
CA ASN A 46 5.61 9.78 0.51
C ASN A 46 5.19 8.39 -0.02
N GLY A 47 5.57 8.04 -1.25
CA GLY A 47 5.34 6.70 -1.80
C GLY A 47 6.03 5.61 -0.96
N GLY A 48 7.30 5.84 -0.59
CA GLY A 48 8.05 4.94 0.28
C GLY A 48 7.40 4.76 1.66
N TYR A 49 6.93 5.85 2.26
CA TYR A 49 6.20 5.81 3.53
C TYR A 49 4.93 4.95 3.44
N MET A 50 4.17 5.05 2.35
CA MET A 50 2.96 4.26 2.13
C MET A 50 3.24 2.75 1.99
N ILE A 51 4.35 2.38 1.36
CA ILE A 51 4.77 0.97 1.23
C ILE A 51 5.24 0.45 2.59
N ALA A 52 6.08 1.22 3.29
CA ALA A 52 6.62 0.84 4.60
C ALA A 52 5.51 0.61 5.63
N LYS A 53 4.52 1.51 5.71
CA LYS A 53 3.39 1.34 6.64
C LYS A 53 2.55 0.11 6.29
N ALA A 54 2.39 -0.22 5.00
CA ALA A 54 1.61 -1.38 4.56
C ALA A 54 2.30 -2.68 4.94
N GLN A 55 3.62 -2.77 4.75
CA GLN A 55 4.41 -3.92 5.19
C GLN A 55 4.38 -4.08 6.71
N LEU A 56 4.51 -2.99 7.46
CA LEU A 56 4.40 -3.02 8.92
C LEU A 56 3.02 -3.52 9.37
N ALA A 57 1.94 -3.06 8.73
CA ALA A 57 0.59 -3.54 9.03
C ALA A 57 0.45 -5.06 8.81
N GLN A 58 0.99 -5.61 7.72
CA GLN A 58 0.98 -7.07 7.48
C GLN A 58 1.72 -7.85 8.57
N GLN A 59 2.86 -7.33 9.05
CA GLN A 59 3.61 -7.96 10.14
C GLN A 59 2.84 -7.92 11.47
N LEU A 60 2.18 -6.78 11.76
CA LEU A 60 1.34 -6.64 12.96
C LEU A 60 0.11 -7.57 12.93
N LEU A 61 -0.49 -7.79 11.76
CA LEU A 61 -1.57 -8.76 11.58
C LEU A 61 -1.09 -10.20 11.82
N ALA A 62 0.07 -10.57 11.27
CA ALA A 62 0.66 -11.88 11.53
C ALA A 62 0.96 -12.09 13.02
N TYR A 63 1.46 -11.04 13.68
CA TYR A 63 1.73 -11.07 15.12
C TYR A 63 0.45 -11.17 15.96
N SER A 64 -0.60 -10.42 15.64
CA SER A 64 -1.86 -10.50 16.38
C SER A 64 -2.59 -11.81 16.14
N TRP A 65 -2.49 -12.39 14.95
CA TRP A 65 -2.97 -13.74 14.69
C TRP A 65 -2.29 -14.77 15.60
N LYS A 66 -0.96 -14.72 15.72
CA LYS A 66 -0.21 -15.63 16.60
C LYS A 66 -0.65 -15.50 18.06
N GLN A 67 -0.76 -14.28 18.58
CA GLN A 67 -1.29 -14.04 19.93
C GLN A 67 -2.75 -14.49 20.07
N GLY A 68 -3.55 -14.33 19.02
CA GLY A 68 -4.95 -14.73 19.03
C GLY A 68 -5.12 -16.25 19.12
N ILE A 69 -4.25 -17.01 18.46
CA ILE A 69 -4.16 -18.46 18.57
C ILE A 69 -3.77 -18.90 19.99
N GLU A 70 -2.77 -18.24 20.59
CA GLU A 70 -2.29 -18.57 21.94
C GLU A 70 -3.33 -18.24 23.03
N SER A 71 -4.04 -17.11 22.88
CA SER A 71 -5.08 -16.65 23.82
C SER A 71 -6.47 -17.24 23.57
N GLY A 72 -6.71 -17.86 22.41
CA GLY A 72 -8.02 -18.35 21.99
C GLY A 72 -9.04 -17.25 21.65
N SER A 73 -8.60 -16.00 21.50
CA SER A 73 -9.45 -14.83 21.26
C SER A 73 -8.83 -13.90 20.22
N ALA A 74 -9.66 -13.27 19.39
CA ALA A 74 -9.15 -12.33 18.38
C ALA A 74 -8.47 -11.13 19.06
N GLN A 75 -7.33 -10.71 18.54
CA GLN A 75 -6.56 -9.59 19.06
C GLN A 75 -6.37 -8.52 17.99
N ARG A 76 -6.45 -7.26 18.41
CA ARG A 76 -6.19 -6.12 17.53
C ARG A 76 -4.69 -6.07 17.16
N PRO A 77 -4.34 -5.82 15.89
CA PRO A 77 -2.94 -5.70 15.46
C PRO A 77 -2.21 -4.49 16.05
N TRP A 78 -2.94 -3.43 16.41
CA TRP A 78 -2.45 -2.28 17.18
C TRP A 78 -3.61 -1.72 18.02
N SER A 79 -3.32 -0.90 19.03
CA SER A 79 -4.29 -0.54 20.07
C SER A 79 -5.54 0.21 19.57
N TRP A 80 -5.44 0.91 18.45
CA TRP A 80 -6.54 1.65 17.80
C TRP A 80 -6.99 1.01 16.47
N ALA A 81 -6.75 -0.28 16.25
CA ALA A 81 -7.26 -0.96 15.06
C ALA A 81 -8.76 -1.22 15.19
N ASP A 82 -9.54 -0.82 14.20
CA ASP A 82 -10.98 -1.10 14.11
C ASP A 82 -11.29 -2.49 13.52
N THR A 83 -10.25 -3.28 13.23
CA THR A 83 -10.35 -4.62 12.67
C THR A 83 -9.41 -5.60 13.37
N GLU A 84 -9.73 -6.88 13.21
CA GLU A 84 -9.05 -8.01 13.85
C GLU A 84 -8.94 -9.16 12.85
N VAL A 85 -7.88 -9.96 12.98
CA VAL A 85 -7.72 -11.18 12.18
C VAL A 85 -8.62 -12.27 12.76
N ALA A 86 -9.61 -12.70 11.98
CA ALA A 86 -10.58 -13.71 12.39
C ALA A 86 -10.19 -15.12 11.93
N ALA A 87 -9.48 -15.23 10.79
CA ALA A 87 -9.03 -16.50 10.25
C ALA A 87 -7.76 -16.33 9.40
N ARG A 88 -7.11 -17.46 9.10
CA ARG A 88 -6.01 -17.54 8.14
C ARG A 88 -6.41 -18.47 6.99
N ILE A 89 -6.29 -18.00 5.75
CA ILE A 89 -6.51 -18.80 4.55
C ILE A 89 -5.16 -19.15 3.93
N ARG A 90 -4.95 -20.43 3.60
CA ARG A 90 -3.78 -20.92 2.87
C ARG A 90 -4.19 -21.52 1.54
N PHE A 91 -3.52 -21.12 0.48
CA PHE A 91 -3.68 -21.63 -0.88
C PHE A 91 -2.61 -22.69 -1.11
N LEU A 92 -2.94 -23.96 -0.87
CA LEU A 92 -1.96 -25.03 -0.72
C LEU A 92 -1.13 -25.27 -2.00
N SER A 93 -1.74 -25.12 -3.17
CA SER A 93 -1.04 -25.28 -4.46
C SER A 93 -0.02 -24.19 -4.75
N LEU A 94 -0.13 -23.03 -4.09
CA LEU A 94 0.68 -21.84 -4.34
C LEU A 94 1.64 -21.51 -3.19
N ASP A 95 1.58 -22.26 -2.08
CA ASP A 95 2.34 -22.02 -0.84
C ASP A 95 2.21 -20.58 -0.30
N GLU A 96 1.01 -20.04 -0.40
CA GLU A 96 0.70 -18.65 -0.07
C GLU A 96 -0.42 -18.57 0.96
N GLU A 97 -0.36 -17.57 1.83
CA GLU A 97 -1.36 -17.35 2.87
C GLU A 97 -1.86 -15.91 2.92
N ARG A 98 -3.11 -15.73 3.37
CA ARG A 98 -3.69 -14.42 3.65
C ARG A 98 -4.38 -14.45 5.02
N TYR A 99 -4.36 -13.32 5.71
CA TYR A 99 -5.12 -13.11 6.93
C TYR A 99 -6.49 -12.57 6.56
N VAL A 100 -7.54 -13.21 7.08
CA VAL A 100 -8.94 -12.83 6.84
C VAL A 100 -9.41 -11.99 8.01
N MET A 101 -9.84 -10.77 7.72
CA MET A 101 -10.38 -9.82 8.67
C MET A 101 -11.78 -10.23 9.11
N ARG A 102 -12.20 -9.74 10.28
CA ARG A 102 -13.53 -9.98 10.86
C ARG A 102 -14.69 -9.60 9.93
N ASP A 103 -14.53 -8.57 9.12
CA ASP A 103 -15.54 -8.08 8.18
C ASP A 103 -14.93 -7.57 6.87
N ALA A 104 -15.78 -7.37 5.87
CA ALA A 104 -15.43 -6.80 4.56
C ALA A 104 -15.72 -5.29 4.48
N SER A 105 -15.56 -4.54 5.58
CA SER A 105 -15.65 -3.08 5.55
C SER A 105 -14.51 -2.46 4.72
N GLY A 106 -14.69 -1.21 4.27
CA GLY A 106 -13.67 -0.51 3.47
C GLY A 106 -12.33 -0.38 4.18
N GLU A 107 -12.33 -0.23 5.50
CA GLU A 107 -11.11 -0.19 6.32
C GLU A 107 -10.46 -1.57 6.45
N SER A 108 -11.23 -2.61 6.76
CA SER A 108 -10.72 -4.00 6.82
C SER A 108 -10.12 -4.45 5.48
N LEU A 109 -10.79 -4.14 4.37
CA LEU A 109 -10.35 -4.51 3.02
C LEU A 109 -9.06 -3.80 2.56
N ALA A 110 -8.66 -2.72 3.23
CA ALA A 110 -7.37 -2.10 3.01
C ALA A 110 -6.20 -2.95 3.56
N PHE A 111 -6.48 -3.87 4.49
CA PHE A 111 -5.50 -4.70 5.16
C PHE A 111 -5.51 -6.16 4.73
N GLY A 112 -6.65 -6.68 4.27
CA GLY A 112 -6.76 -8.07 3.85
C GLY A 112 -8.15 -8.43 3.34
N PRO A 113 -8.35 -9.67 2.87
CA PRO A 113 -9.70 -10.17 2.64
C PRO A 113 -10.52 -10.18 3.94
N GLY A 114 -11.84 -10.14 3.85
CA GLY A 114 -12.73 -10.10 5.00
C GLY A 114 -14.05 -10.83 4.76
N PHE A 115 -14.72 -11.24 5.84
CA PHE A 115 -16.01 -11.90 5.75
C PHE A 115 -17.12 -10.91 5.34
N VAL A 116 -17.99 -11.32 4.39
CA VAL A 116 -19.05 -10.44 3.84
C VAL A 116 -20.24 -10.26 4.78
N GLU A 117 -20.53 -11.25 5.63
CA GLU A 117 -21.49 -11.15 6.73
C GLU A 117 -20.72 -11.05 8.07
N ASP A 118 -21.40 -11.06 9.23
CA ASP A 118 -20.77 -11.27 10.55
C ASP A 118 -20.24 -12.72 10.66
N GLY A 119 -19.38 -13.04 9.71
CA GLY A 119 -18.93 -14.34 9.28
C GLY A 119 -17.83 -14.79 10.20
N ARG A 120 -18.19 -15.03 11.46
CA ARG A 120 -17.66 -16.24 12.08
C ARG A 120 -18.04 -17.34 11.11
N ILE A 121 -17.07 -18.10 10.56
CA ILE A 121 -17.42 -19.42 10.04
C ILE A 121 -18.18 -20.04 11.20
N LYS A 122 -19.50 -20.27 11.03
CA LYS A 122 -20.34 -20.64 12.16
C LYS A 122 -19.66 -21.82 12.85
N GLN A 123 -19.66 -21.80 14.18
CA GLN A 123 -19.05 -22.88 14.98
C GLN A 123 -19.66 -24.26 14.65
N THR A 124 -20.78 -24.27 13.93
CA THR A 124 -21.38 -25.44 13.34
C THR A 124 -20.61 -25.95 12.11
N LEU A 125 -20.36 -27.26 12.11
CA LEU A 125 -19.81 -28.06 11.00
C LEU A 125 -20.75 -28.16 9.78
N GLU A 126 -21.86 -27.40 9.78
CA GLU A 126 -22.82 -27.33 8.68
C GLU A 126 -22.23 -26.48 7.55
N PRO A 127 -22.25 -26.93 6.28
CA PRO A 127 -21.79 -26.17 5.14
C PRO A 127 -22.73 -24.99 4.88
N THR A 128 -22.59 -23.94 5.69
CA THR A 128 -23.20 -22.65 5.45
C THR A 128 -22.31 -21.93 4.45
N GLY A 129 -22.90 -21.41 3.37
CA GLY A 129 -22.17 -20.62 2.39
C GLY A 129 -21.43 -19.48 3.08
N THR A 130 -20.10 -19.54 3.12
CA THR A 130 -19.25 -18.50 3.70
C THR A 130 -18.66 -17.69 2.56
N ALA A 131 -18.93 -16.39 2.55
CA ALA A 131 -18.39 -15.47 1.55
C ALA A 131 -17.26 -14.64 2.15
N ILE A 132 -16.12 -14.63 1.46
CA ILE A 132 -14.96 -13.82 1.79
C ILE A 132 -14.70 -12.90 0.60
N ALA A 133 -14.68 -11.59 0.84
CA ALA A 133 -14.40 -10.58 -0.17
C ALA A 133 -12.98 -10.06 0.00
N GLY A 134 -12.37 -9.64 -1.11
CA GLY A 134 -11.03 -9.08 -1.12
C GLY A 134 -10.78 -8.32 -2.42
N HIS A 135 -9.85 -7.37 -2.39
CA HIS A 135 -9.45 -6.65 -3.60
C HIS A 135 -8.79 -7.59 -4.61
N ARG A 136 -9.35 -7.61 -5.83
CA ARG A 136 -8.87 -8.45 -6.94
C ARG A 136 -7.41 -8.18 -7.31
N ASP A 137 -6.98 -6.93 -7.27
CA ASP A 137 -5.67 -6.53 -7.79
C ASP A 137 -4.57 -6.51 -6.71
N SER A 138 -4.92 -6.83 -5.45
CA SER A 138 -3.97 -6.93 -4.34
C SER A 138 -4.09 -8.28 -3.62
N HIS A 139 -4.83 -8.34 -2.52
CA HIS A 139 -4.86 -9.51 -1.63
C HIS A 139 -5.36 -10.78 -2.33
N PHE A 140 -6.33 -10.64 -3.23
CA PHE A 140 -6.92 -11.73 -4.02
C PHE A 140 -6.42 -11.78 -5.46
N GLY A 141 -5.34 -11.07 -5.78
CA GLY A 141 -4.65 -11.23 -7.08
C GLY A 141 -4.23 -12.67 -7.34
N ILE A 142 -3.94 -13.41 -6.26
CA ILE A 142 -3.57 -14.83 -6.29
C ILE A 142 -4.67 -15.75 -6.85
N LEU A 143 -5.95 -15.34 -6.78
CA LEU A 143 -7.06 -16.19 -7.24
C LEU A 143 -6.98 -16.48 -8.75
N ARG A 144 -6.30 -15.61 -9.51
CA ARG A 144 -6.13 -15.79 -10.96
C ARG A 144 -5.26 -17.01 -11.33
N ASP A 145 -4.41 -17.46 -10.40
CA ASP A 145 -3.45 -18.53 -10.61
C ASP A 145 -3.96 -19.88 -10.07
N LEU A 146 -5.12 -19.86 -9.39
CA LEU A 146 -5.80 -21.05 -8.88
C LEU A 146 -6.56 -21.80 -9.96
N LYS A 147 -6.67 -23.12 -9.78
CA LYS A 147 -7.32 -24.05 -10.71
C LYS A 147 -8.38 -24.89 -10.01
N THR A 148 -9.32 -25.41 -10.78
CA THR A 148 -10.23 -26.46 -10.30
C THR A 148 -9.43 -27.63 -9.71
N ASN A 149 -9.91 -28.15 -8.58
CA ASN A 149 -9.28 -29.14 -7.70
C ASN A 149 -8.15 -28.65 -6.80
N ASP A 150 -7.70 -27.39 -6.91
CA ASP A 150 -6.80 -26.83 -5.90
C ASP A 150 -7.46 -26.82 -4.52
N LEU A 151 -6.62 -26.93 -3.49
CA LEU A 151 -7.07 -26.98 -2.12
C LEU A 151 -6.77 -25.67 -1.40
N ILE A 152 -7.76 -25.22 -0.65
CA ILE A 152 -7.68 -24.07 0.24
C ILE A 152 -7.90 -24.56 1.65
N GLU A 153 -7.08 -24.13 2.60
CA GLU A 153 -7.25 -24.41 4.02
C GLU A 153 -7.60 -23.12 4.75
N ILE A 154 -8.70 -23.12 5.50
CA ILE A 154 -9.05 -22.01 6.40
C ILE A 154 -8.86 -22.47 7.83
N GLN A 155 -7.95 -21.81 8.53
CA GLN A 155 -7.67 -22.01 9.95
C GLN A 155 -8.34 -20.93 10.78
N ARG A 156 -8.96 -21.34 11.89
CA ARG A 156 -9.62 -20.48 12.88
C ARG A 156 -8.74 -20.28 14.12
N LEU A 157 -9.16 -19.35 14.99
CA LEU A 157 -8.48 -19.03 16.25
C LEU A 157 -8.47 -20.20 17.26
N ASP A 158 -9.44 -21.11 17.19
CA ASP A 158 -9.48 -22.35 17.98
C ASP A 158 -8.53 -23.44 17.41
N GLN A 159 -7.67 -23.07 16.46
CA GLN A 159 -6.75 -23.94 15.72
C GLN A 159 -7.42 -24.97 14.82
N SER A 160 -8.74 -25.07 14.81
CA SER A 160 -9.47 -25.92 13.87
C SER A 160 -9.23 -25.43 12.44
N SER A 161 -9.10 -26.38 11.52
CA SER A 161 -8.84 -26.10 10.10
C SER A 161 -9.84 -26.86 9.24
N ILE A 162 -10.40 -26.17 8.25
CA ILE A 162 -11.33 -26.74 7.28
C ILE A 162 -10.70 -26.60 5.90
N ARG A 163 -10.74 -27.68 5.11
CA ARG A 163 -10.25 -27.69 3.74
C ARG A 163 -11.41 -27.59 2.77
N PHE A 164 -11.25 -26.72 1.79
CA PHE A 164 -12.15 -26.53 0.67
C PHE A 164 -11.43 -26.93 -0.61
N ARG A 165 -12.18 -27.49 -1.55
CA ARG A 165 -11.71 -27.77 -2.90
C ARG A 165 -12.34 -26.77 -3.84
N ILE A 166 -11.54 -26.18 -4.72
CA ILE A 166 -12.05 -25.31 -5.77
C ILE A 166 -12.79 -26.16 -6.79
N THR A 167 -14.09 -25.91 -6.96
CA THR A 167 -14.94 -26.59 -7.94
C THR A 167 -15.06 -25.79 -9.24
N SER A 168 -15.00 -24.47 -9.16
CA SER A 168 -15.03 -23.54 -10.29
C SER A 168 -14.11 -22.35 -10.01
N ALA A 169 -13.39 -21.90 -11.03
CA ALA A 169 -12.52 -20.71 -11.02
C ALA A 169 -12.91 -19.78 -12.17
#